data_AF-A0A6G1I671-F1
#
_entry.id   AF-A0A6G1I671-F1
#
_cell.length_a   1.000
_cell.length_b   1.000
_cell.length_c   1.000
_cell.angle_alpha   90.00
_cell.angle_beta   90.00
_cell.angle_gamma   90.00
#
_symmetry.space_group_name_H-M   'P 1'
#
loop_
_entity.id
_entity.type
_entity.pdbx_description
1 polymer ?
#
loop_
_entity_poly.entity_id
_entity_poly.type
_entity_poly.pdbx_seq_one_letter_code
_entity_poly.pdbx_strand_id
1 'polypeptide(L)'
;MGQSNITSTPLLTLPYQRDRLQQYQKRITVLTSRETEIARECLRRNDKARALLALRRKKYQESLLAKTDAQLASLETLTQDVEFALVQRDVLFGLQQGTKVLKDIHKEMGGIEGVEKLLEDSAEAQGYAKEVSDMLAGRMSNQDEDEVEDELAELERQVAGIDKLPDAPSKALEREETPKERRERRAREQLETQAAQAEPEPEPEPMLA
;
A
#
# COMPACT_ATOMS: atom_id res chain seq x y z
N MET A 1 -19.20 -34.65 -19.47
CA MET A 1 -18.12 -34.18 -20.37
C MET A 1 -18.55 -32.84 -20.94
N GLY A 2 -17.98 -31.71 -20.52
CA GLY A 2 -18.45 -30.42 -21.05
C GLY A 2 -17.89 -29.15 -20.43
N GLN A 3 -16.84 -29.20 -19.61
CA GLN A 3 -16.24 -27.99 -19.04
C GLN A 3 -14.74 -28.17 -18.88
N SER A 4 -13.97 -27.93 -19.94
CA SER A 4 -12.50 -27.86 -19.84
C SER A 4 -11.81 -27.05 -20.95
N ASN A 5 -12.52 -26.54 -21.95
CA ASN A 5 -11.87 -25.90 -23.11
C ASN A 5 -11.90 -24.36 -23.12
N ILE A 6 -12.40 -23.70 -22.07
CA ILE A 6 -12.60 -22.24 -22.06
C ILE A 6 -11.62 -21.52 -21.12
N THR A 7 -11.05 -22.19 -20.11
CA THR A 7 -10.27 -21.51 -19.06
C THR A 7 -8.76 -21.47 -19.28
N SER A 8 -8.20 -22.27 -20.19
CA SER A 8 -6.73 -22.32 -20.42
C SER A 8 -6.26 -21.50 -21.64
N THR A 9 -7.17 -21.20 -22.57
CA THR A 9 -6.84 -20.50 -23.82
C THR A 9 -6.63 -18.99 -23.70
N PRO A 10 -7.37 -18.20 -22.89
CA PRO A 10 -7.18 -16.74 -22.87
C PRO A 10 -5.92 -16.30 -22.11
N LEU A 11 -5.48 -17.07 -21.11
CA LEU A 11 -4.30 -16.72 -20.31
C LEU A 11 -3.01 -16.75 -21.15
N LEU A 12 -2.91 -17.67 -22.12
CA LEU A 12 -1.74 -17.79 -22.99
C LEU A 12 -1.82 -16.89 -24.23
N THR A 13 -3.02 -16.51 -24.69
CA THR A 13 -3.18 -15.75 -25.93
C THR A 13 -2.77 -14.29 -25.80
N LEU A 14 -3.07 -13.64 -24.67
CA LEU A 14 -2.70 -12.23 -24.42
C LEU A 14 -1.18 -11.99 -24.39
N PRO A 15 -0.37 -12.74 -23.61
CA PRO A 15 1.08 -12.56 -23.61
C PRO A 15 1.69 -12.87 -24.99
N TYR A 16 1.18 -13.88 -25.70
CA TYR A 16 1.61 -14.18 -27.06
C TYR A 16 1.32 -13.04 -28.05
N GLN A 17 0.14 -12.41 -27.96
CA GLN A 17 -0.23 -11.27 -28.79
C GLN A 17 0.63 -10.04 -28.46
N ARG A 18 0.87 -9.77 -27.18
CA ARG A 18 1.77 -8.69 -26.73
C ARG A 18 3.17 -8.87 -27.31
N ASP A 19 3.76 -10.05 -27.15
CA ASP A 19 5.11 -10.34 -27.61
C ASP A 19 5.23 -10.23 -29.15
N ARG A 20 4.18 -10.66 -29.88
CA ARG A 20 4.10 -10.43 -31.33
C ARG A 20 4.09 -8.94 -31.67
N LEU A 21 3.24 -8.13 -31.02
CA LEU A 21 3.18 -6.69 -31.28
C LEU A 21 4.51 -6.00 -30.97
N GLN A 22 5.20 -6.38 -29.89
CA GLN A 22 6.54 -5.88 -29.58
C GLN A 22 7.59 -6.25 -30.65
N GLN A 23 7.54 -7.47 -31.19
CA GLN A 23 8.41 -7.86 -32.31
C GLN A 23 8.12 -7.04 -33.57
N TYR A 24 6.83 -6.79 -33.87
CA TYR A 24 6.44 -5.92 -34.97
C TYR A 24 6.91 -4.48 -34.77
N GLN A 25 6.78 -3.91 -33.57
CA GLN A 25 7.26 -2.57 -33.21
C GLN A 25 8.78 -2.43 -33.42
N LYS A 26 9.57 -3.40 -32.94
CA LYS A 26 11.02 -3.44 -33.17
C LYS A 26 11.36 -3.47 -34.66
N ARG A 27 10.65 -4.30 -35.44
CA ARG A 27 10.86 -4.41 -36.89
C ARG A 27 10.54 -3.10 -37.61
N ILE A 28 9.45 -2.43 -37.25
CA ILE A 28 9.06 -1.14 -37.85
C ILE A 28 10.10 -0.06 -37.49
N THR A 29 10.60 -0.03 -36.25
CA THR A 29 11.62 0.94 -35.81
C THR A 29 12.91 0.84 -36.64
N VAL A 30 13.36 -0.39 -36.93
CA VAL A 30 14.51 -0.64 -37.82
C VAL A 30 14.23 -0.16 -39.24
N LEU A 31 13.03 -0.42 -39.77
CA LEU A 31 12.63 0.04 -41.10
C LEU A 31 12.57 1.57 -41.20
N THR A 32 11.99 2.23 -40.19
CA THR A 32 11.92 3.70 -40.11
C THR A 32 13.32 4.31 -40.07
N SER A 33 14.25 3.73 -39.30
CA SER A 33 15.64 4.17 -39.26
C SER A 33 16.30 4.08 -40.64
N ARG A 34 16.12 2.96 -41.33
CA ARG A 34 16.61 2.77 -42.71
C ARG A 34 15.99 3.76 -43.70
N GLU A 35 14.69 4.06 -43.57
CA GLU A 35 14.03 5.05 -44.42
C GLU A 35 14.56 6.47 -44.18
N THR A 36 14.98 6.80 -42.95
CA THR A 36 15.65 8.09 -42.67
C THR A 36 17.01 8.19 -43.33
N GLU A 37 17.78 7.10 -43.37
CA GLU A 37 19.08 7.04 -44.05
C GLU A 37 18.91 7.21 -45.55
N ILE A 38 17.96 6.48 -46.16
CA ILE A 38 17.63 6.60 -47.59
C ILE A 38 17.18 8.04 -47.91
N ALA A 39 16.36 8.65 -47.06
CA ALA A 39 15.95 10.04 -47.25
C ALA A 39 17.16 10.99 -47.21
N ARG A 40 18.10 10.80 -46.28
CA ARG A 40 19.35 11.59 -46.19
C ARG A 40 20.23 11.40 -47.43
N GLU A 41 20.36 10.17 -47.94
CA GLU A 41 21.12 9.88 -49.16
C GLU A 41 20.50 10.50 -50.40
N CYS A 42 19.17 10.42 -50.55
CA CYS A 42 18.45 11.05 -51.66
C CYS A 42 18.59 12.58 -51.65
N LEU A 43 18.62 13.21 -50.46
CA LEU A 43 18.88 14.64 -50.33
C LEU A 43 20.30 15.00 -50.76
N ARG A 44 21.31 14.19 -50.41
CA ARG A 44 22.70 14.38 -50.88
C ARG A 44 22.82 14.28 -52.41
N ARG A 45 21.99 13.46 -53.04
CA ARG A 45 21.93 13.28 -54.50
C ARG A 45 21.02 14.31 -55.21
N ASN A 46 20.48 15.31 -54.49
CA ASN A 46 19.52 16.30 -54.99
C ASN A 46 18.20 15.72 -55.56
N ASP A 47 17.89 14.45 -55.26
CA ASP A 47 16.68 13.77 -55.73
C ASP A 47 15.49 14.03 -54.78
N LYS A 48 14.90 15.22 -54.89
CA LYS A 48 13.78 15.67 -54.03
C LYS A 48 12.55 14.76 -54.10
N ALA A 49 12.22 14.23 -55.29
CA ALA A 49 11.05 13.37 -55.46
C ALA A 49 11.17 12.04 -54.69
N ARG A 50 12.36 11.42 -54.70
CA ARG A 50 12.62 10.19 -53.95
C ARG A 50 12.70 10.43 -52.45
N ALA A 51 13.28 11.56 -52.03
CA ALA A 51 13.30 11.96 -50.62
C ALA A 51 11.88 12.17 -50.07
N LEU A 52 10.99 12.84 -50.82
CA LEU A 52 9.59 13.02 -50.41
C LEU A 52 8.83 11.69 -50.30
N LEU A 53 9.07 10.74 -51.20
CA LEU A 53 8.46 9.41 -51.12
C LEU A 53 8.93 8.64 -49.88
N ALA A 54 10.23 8.68 -49.57
CA ALA A 54 10.79 8.05 -48.37
C ALA A 54 10.19 8.66 -47.09
N LEU A 55 10.06 9.99 -47.03
CA LEU A 55 9.43 10.68 -45.89
C LEU A 55 7.93 10.35 -45.74
N ARG A 56 7.20 10.17 -46.84
CA ARG A 56 5.79 9.72 -46.79
C ARG A 56 5.66 8.30 -46.25
N ARG A 57 6.56 7.39 -46.66
CA ARG A 57 6.60 6.02 -46.12
C ARG A 57 6.93 6.01 -44.63
N LYS A 58 7.90 6.84 -44.22
CA LYS A 58 8.26 7.03 -42.81
C LYS A 58 7.05 7.46 -41.98
N LYS A 59 6.35 8.51 -42.43
CA LYS A 59 5.16 9.02 -41.74
C LYS A 59 4.03 7.98 -41.62
N TYR A 60 3.85 7.15 -42.66
CA TYR A 60 2.89 6.05 -42.61
C TYR A 60 3.29 4.99 -41.58
N GLN A 61 4.57 4.61 -41.53
CA GLN A 61 5.11 3.68 -40.52
C GLN A 61 4.98 4.22 -39.10
N GLU A 62 5.27 5.50 -38.88
CA GLU A 62 5.08 6.17 -37.58
C GLU A 62 3.60 6.14 -37.15
N SER A 63 2.67 6.34 -38.09
CA SER A 63 1.23 6.24 -37.80
C SER A 63 0.78 4.82 -37.46
N LEU A 64 1.40 3.80 -38.07
CA LEU A 64 1.16 2.40 -37.74
C LEU A 64 1.72 2.07 -36.35
N LEU A 65 2.92 2.57 -36.05
CA LEU A 65 3.57 2.38 -34.75
C LEU A 65 2.70 2.97 -33.63
N ALA A 66 2.20 4.19 -33.80
CA ALA A 66 1.27 4.82 -32.84
C ALA A 66 -0.01 4.00 -32.62
N LYS A 67 -0.58 3.39 -33.67
CA LYS A 67 -1.73 2.49 -33.54
C LYS A 67 -1.37 1.21 -32.77
N THR A 68 -0.21 0.64 -33.03
CA THR A 68 0.29 -0.55 -32.33
C THR A 68 0.54 -0.24 -30.84
N ASP A 69 1.08 0.92 -30.51
CA ASP A 69 1.28 1.33 -29.12
C ASP A 69 -0.07 1.47 -28.38
N ALA A 70 -1.08 2.06 -29.02
CA ALA A 70 -2.43 2.14 -28.46
C ALA A 70 -3.06 0.75 -28.23
N GLN A 71 -2.84 -0.19 -29.17
CA GLN A 71 -3.29 -1.57 -29.02
C GLN A 71 -2.55 -2.29 -27.87
N LEU A 72 -1.25 -2.04 -27.72
CA LEU A 72 -0.45 -2.62 -26.65
C LEU A 72 -0.89 -2.12 -25.28
N ALA A 73 -1.14 -0.81 -25.13
CA ALA A 73 -1.71 -0.24 -23.91
C ALA A 73 -3.08 -0.85 -23.58
N SER A 74 -3.94 -1.05 -24.59
CA SER A 74 -5.24 -1.70 -24.41
C SER A 74 -5.11 -3.16 -23.95
N LEU A 75 -4.11 -3.90 -24.45
CA LEU A 75 -3.82 -5.26 -24.00
C LEU A 75 -3.29 -5.31 -22.57
N GLU A 76 -2.50 -4.32 -22.15
CA GLU A 76 -2.02 -4.20 -20.77
C GLU A 76 -3.18 -3.98 -19.80
N THR A 77 -4.11 -3.08 -20.13
CA THR A 77 -5.35 -2.90 -19.36
C THR A 77 -6.16 -4.19 -19.29
N LEU A 78 -6.37 -4.86 -20.43
CA LEU A 78 -7.12 -6.13 -20.44
C LEU A 78 -6.43 -7.21 -19.60
N THR A 79 -5.09 -7.28 -19.61
CA THR A 79 -4.35 -8.23 -18.79
C THR A 79 -4.55 -7.94 -17.31
N GLN A 80 -4.47 -6.68 -16.90
CA GLN A 80 -4.73 -6.26 -15.52
C GLN A 80 -6.17 -6.59 -15.08
N ASP A 81 -7.15 -6.36 -15.95
CA ASP A 81 -8.55 -6.69 -15.66
C ASP A 81 -8.76 -8.21 -15.48
N VAL A 82 -8.10 -9.03 -16.31
CA VAL A 82 -8.14 -10.49 -16.19
C VAL A 82 -7.49 -10.95 -14.89
N GLU A 83 -6.32 -10.41 -14.53
CA GLU A 83 -5.65 -10.72 -13.26
C GLU A 83 -6.53 -10.35 -12.07
N PHE A 84 -7.18 -9.18 -12.12
CA PHE A 84 -8.11 -8.75 -11.09
C PHE A 84 -9.34 -9.68 -11.00
N ALA A 85 -9.90 -10.12 -12.14
CA ALA A 85 -11.00 -11.08 -12.16
C ALA A 85 -10.59 -12.45 -11.59
N LEU A 86 -9.35 -12.90 -11.82
CA LEU A 86 -8.80 -14.12 -11.22
C LEU A 86 -8.71 -14.01 -9.70
N VAL A 87 -8.21 -12.88 -9.18
CA VAL A 87 -8.17 -12.62 -7.73
C VAL A 87 -9.59 -12.59 -7.15
N GLN A 88 -10.53 -11.90 -7.80
CA GLN A 88 -11.93 -11.87 -7.36
C GLN A 88 -12.55 -13.27 -7.30
N ARG A 89 -12.27 -14.11 -8.29
CA ARG A 89 -12.71 -15.52 -8.28
C ARG A 89 -12.16 -16.26 -7.06
N ASP A 90 -10.87 -16.07 -6.76
CA ASP A 90 -10.22 -16.77 -5.64
C ASP A 90 -10.76 -16.29 -4.29
N VAL A 91 -10.99 -14.99 -4.13
CA VAL A 91 -11.67 -14.43 -2.94
C VAL A 91 -13.07 -15.02 -2.81
N LEU A 92 -13.85 -15.07 -3.89
CA LEU A 92 -15.20 -15.63 -3.87
C LEU A 92 -15.20 -17.13 -3.52
N PHE A 93 -14.24 -17.89 -4.05
CA PHE A 93 -14.08 -19.30 -3.71
C PHE A 93 -13.67 -19.50 -2.25
N GLY A 94 -12.77 -18.65 -1.73
CA GLY A 94 -12.40 -18.62 -0.31
C GLY A 94 -13.59 -18.32 0.60
N LEU A 95 -14.41 -17.31 0.25
CA LEU A 95 -15.64 -16.99 0.98
C LEU A 95 -16.66 -18.13 0.92
N GLN A 96 -16.82 -18.80 -0.23
CA GLN A 96 -17.69 -19.96 -0.35
C GLN A 96 -17.23 -21.13 0.52
N GLN A 97 -15.93 -21.42 0.55
CA GLN A 97 -15.39 -22.45 1.44
C GLN A 97 -15.56 -22.07 2.91
N GLY A 98 -15.21 -20.83 3.29
CA GLY A 98 -15.42 -20.33 4.66
C GLY A 98 -16.88 -20.43 5.08
N THR A 99 -17.81 -20.07 4.19
CA THR A 99 -19.26 -20.22 4.43
C THR A 99 -19.68 -21.68 4.58
N LYS A 100 -19.10 -22.60 3.81
CA LYS A 100 -19.37 -24.05 3.96
C LYS A 100 -18.88 -24.57 5.31
N VAL A 101 -17.63 -24.27 5.66
CA VAL A 101 -17.05 -24.64 6.96
C VAL A 101 -17.87 -24.06 8.10
N LEU A 102 -18.26 -22.78 8.00
CA LEU A 102 -19.10 -22.14 9.01
C LEU A 102 -20.48 -22.80 9.11
N LYS A 103 -21.08 -23.21 7.99
CA LYS A 103 -22.34 -23.97 7.99
C LYS A 103 -22.17 -25.34 8.62
N ASP A 104 -21.03 -25.99 8.41
CA ASP A 104 -20.77 -27.32 8.99
C ASP A 104 -20.50 -27.22 10.49
N ILE A 105 -19.71 -26.23 10.94
CA ILE A 105 -19.56 -25.88 12.37
C ILE A 105 -20.91 -25.56 12.99
N HIS A 106 -21.74 -24.75 12.32
CA HIS A 106 -23.05 -24.38 12.83
C HIS A 106 -23.98 -25.61 12.95
N LYS A 107 -23.88 -26.58 12.04
CA LYS A 107 -24.61 -27.86 12.18
C LYS A 107 -24.07 -28.72 13.32
N GLU A 108 -22.74 -28.81 13.48
CA GLU A 108 -22.11 -29.57 14.56
C GLU A 108 -22.39 -28.97 15.94
N MET A 109 -22.48 -27.64 16.04
CA MET A 109 -22.85 -26.90 17.27
C MET A 109 -24.35 -26.94 17.59
N GLY A 110 -25.16 -27.72 16.85
CA GLY A 110 -26.59 -27.90 17.11
C GLY A 110 -27.50 -26.85 16.45
N GLY A 111 -26.99 -26.05 15.50
CA GLY A 111 -27.78 -25.04 14.80
C GLY A 111 -28.30 -23.93 15.71
N ILE A 112 -29.47 -23.41 15.40
CA ILE A 112 -30.16 -22.40 16.21
C ILE A 112 -30.57 -22.98 17.57
N GLU A 113 -31.07 -24.21 17.60
CA GLU A 113 -31.47 -24.89 18.85
C GLU A 113 -30.31 -25.08 19.82
N GLY A 114 -29.11 -25.40 19.32
CA GLY A 114 -27.90 -25.53 20.15
C GLY A 114 -27.47 -24.20 20.76
N VAL A 115 -27.58 -23.10 20.02
CA VAL A 115 -27.30 -21.74 20.53
C VAL A 115 -28.37 -21.29 21.50
N GLU A 116 -29.65 -21.57 21.23
CA GLU A 116 -30.78 -21.22 22.08
C GLU A 116 -30.70 -21.96 23.43
N LYS A 117 -30.32 -23.25 23.40
CA LYS A 117 -30.05 -24.03 24.61
C LYS A 117 -28.84 -23.52 25.41
N LEU A 118 -27.75 -23.12 24.73
CA LEU A 118 -26.57 -22.55 25.40
C LEU A 118 -26.89 -21.20 26.07
N LEU A 119 -27.76 -20.40 25.44
CA LEU A 119 -28.29 -19.16 26.01
C LEU A 119 -29.18 -19.43 27.22
N GLU A 120 -30.03 -20.45 27.15
CA GLU A 120 -30.88 -20.89 28.27
C GLU A 120 -30.03 -21.39 29.45
N ASP A 121 -29.08 -22.31 29.20
CA ASP A 121 -28.15 -22.83 30.20
C ASP A 121 -27.31 -21.68 30.83
N SER A 122 -26.89 -20.69 30.02
CA SER A 122 -26.14 -19.52 30.52
C SER A 122 -27.01 -18.56 31.33
N ALA A 123 -28.28 -18.36 30.94
CA ALA A 123 -29.22 -17.53 31.67
C ALA A 123 -29.60 -18.18 33.01
N GLU A 124 -29.75 -19.50 33.04
CA GLU A 124 -30.01 -20.27 34.26
C GLU A 124 -28.79 -20.23 35.20
N ALA A 125 -27.57 -20.39 34.69
CA ALA A 125 -26.34 -20.25 35.48
C ALA A 125 -26.16 -18.82 36.05
N GLN A 126 -26.51 -17.79 35.26
CA GLN A 126 -26.52 -16.41 35.75
C GLN A 126 -27.61 -16.17 36.79
N GLY A 127 -28.80 -16.75 36.62
CA GLY A 127 -29.89 -16.72 37.59
C GLY A 127 -29.47 -17.35 38.92
N TYR A 128 -28.86 -18.54 38.87
CA TYR A 128 -28.32 -19.22 40.04
C TYR A 128 -27.21 -18.42 40.72
N ALA A 129 -26.25 -17.87 39.95
CA ALA A 129 -25.20 -17.02 40.50
C ALA A 129 -25.78 -15.79 41.19
N LYS A 130 -26.84 -15.19 40.63
CA LYS A 130 -27.52 -14.04 41.19
C LYS A 130 -28.32 -14.41 42.44
N GLU A 131 -29.01 -15.54 42.45
CA GLU A 131 -29.70 -16.07 43.62
C GLU A 131 -28.71 -16.38 44.75
N VAL A 132 -27.55 -16.95 44.43
CA VAL A 132 -26.46 -17.15 45.39
C VAL A 132 -25.92 -15.81 45.90
N SER A 133 -25.74 -14.82 45.04
CA SER A 133 -25.33 -13.47 45.43
C SER A 133 -26.36 -12.80 46.34
N ASP A 134 -27.65 -12.91 46.03
CA ASP A 134 -28.75 -12.33 46.80
C ASP A 134 -28.93 -13.06 48.15
N MET A 135 -28.74 -14.38 48.18
CA MET A 135 -28.71 -15.16 49.42
C MET A 135 -27.50 -14.82 50.29
N LEU A 136 -26.34 -14.56 49.68
CA LEU A 136 -25.15 -14.13 50.39
C LEU A 136 -25.37 -12.73 50.98
N ALA A 137 -25.78 -11.76 50.16
CA ALA A 137 -26.11 -10.40 50.59
C ALA A 137 -27.22 -10.37 51.65
N GLY A 138 -28.25 -11.21 51.53
CA GLY A 138 -29.32 -11.31 52.53
C GLY A 138 -28.94 -12.01 53.84
N ARG A 139 -27.80 -12.71 53.89
CA ARG A 139 -27.25 -13.34 55.10
C ARG A 139 -26.14 -12.54 55.78
N MET A 140 -25.51 -11.59 55.07
CA MET A 140 -24.49 -10.73 55.66
C MET A 140 -25.15 -9.68 56.55
N SER A 141 -24.62 -9.48 57.75
CA SER A 141 -24.97 -8.34 58.57
C SER A 141 -24.15 -7.12 58.15
N ASN A 142 -24.60 -5.91 58.47
CA ASN A 142 -23.84 -4.69 58.17
C ASN A 142 -22.41 -4.73 58.76
N GLN A 143 -22.18 -5.45 59.87
CA GLN A 143 -20.84 -5.63 60.43
C GLN A 143 -19.96 -6.55 59.58
N ASP A 144 -20.53 -7.58 58.97
CA ASP A 144 -19.80 -8.47 58.07
C ASP A 144 -19.47 -7.77 56.74
N GLU A 145 -20.32 -6.83 56.29
CA GLU A 145 -20.05 -5.98 55.13
C GLU A 145 -18.88 -5.01 55.40
N ASP A 146 -18.86 -4.35 56.57
CA ASP A 146 -17.77 -3.47 56.98
C ASP A 146 -16.41 -4.23 57.07
N GLU A 147 -16.42 -5.46 57.60
CA GLU A 147 -15.21 -6.30 57.74
C GLU A 147 -14.66 -6.75 56.37
N VAL A 148 -15.55 -7.04 55.40
CA VAL A 148 -15.16 -7.36 54.02
C VAL A 148 -14.64 -6.14 53.25
N GLU A 149 -15.21 -4.95 53.47
CA GLU A 149 -14.70 -3.70 52.89
C GLU A 149 -13.28 -3.37 53.40
N ASP A 150 -13.02 -3.59 54.69
CA ASP A 150 -11.69 -3.43 55.28
C ASP A 150 -10.67 -4.42 54.70
N GLU A 151 -11.03 -5.70 54.55
CA GLU A 151 -10.17 -6.71 53.91
C GLU A 151 -9.88 -6.38 52.43
N LEU A 152 -10.88 -5.89 51.70
CA LEU A 152 -10.72 -5.45 50.30
C LEU A 152 -9.75 -4.27 50.21
N ALA A 153 -9.88 -3.28 51.09
CA ALA A 153 -8.99 -2.11 51.13
C ALA A 153 -7.53 -2.50 51.44
N GLU A 154 -7.32 -3.50 52.30
CA GLU A 154 -5.99 -4.03 52.61
C GLU A 154 -5.38 -4.76 51.38
N LEU A 155 -6.17 -5.57 50.67
CA LEU A 155 -5.74 -6.24 49.43
C LEU A 155 -5.44 -5.25 48.30
N GLU A 156 -6.26 -4.22 48.13
CA GLU A 156 -6.02 -3.15 47.15
C GLU A 156 -4.71 -2.40 47.44
N ARG A 157 -4.39 -2.16 48.73
CA ARG A 157 -3.11 -1.57 49.13
C ARG A 157 -1.93 -2.50 48.85
N GLN A 158 -2.09 -3.80 49.02
CA GLN A 158 -1.06 -4.80 48.71
C GLN A 158 -0.80 -4.88 47.20
N VAL A 159 -1.84 -4.83 46.36
CA VAL A 159 -1.71 -4.82 44.90
C VAL A 159 -1.16 -3.48 44.39
N ALA A 160 -1.69 -2.35 44.86
CA ALA A 160 -1.19 -1.02 44.49
C ALA A 160 0.23 -0.73 45.03
N GLY A 161 0.66 -1.44 46.07
CA GLY A 161 2.03 -1.41 46.58
C GLY A 161 3.06 -2.06 45.64
N ILE A 162 2.60 -2.89 44.67
CA ILE A 162 3.47 -3.56 43.68
C ILE A 162 3.71 -2.67 42.44
N ASP A 163 2.82 -1.71 42.13
CA ASP A 163 2.93 -0.84 40.94
C ASP A 163 3.68 0.48 41.16
N LYS A 164 4.17 0.77 42.38
CA LYS A 164 5.12 1.88 42.60
C LYS A 164 6.57 1.41 42.43
N LEU A 165 6.91 0.90 41.25
CA LEU A 165 8.32 0.89 40.84
C LEU A 165 8.77 2.34 40.59
N PRO A 166 9.96 2.75 41.06
CA PRO A 166 10.45 4.11 40.88
C PRO A 166 10.68 4.41 39.40
N ASP A 167 10.27 5.61 39.00
CA ASP A 167 10.37 6.15 37.64
C ASP A 167 11.81 6.01 37.10
N ALA A 168 11.98 5.27 36.01
CA ALA A 168 13.28 5.08 35.38
C ALA A 168 13.74 6.42 34.77
N PRO A 169 15.01 6.85 34.96
CA PRO A 169 15.44 8.17 34.54
C PRO A 169 15.34 8.32 33.02
N SER A 170 14.43 9.20 32.58
CA SER A 170 14.27 9.65 31.20
C SER A 170 15.44 10.54 30.79
N LYS A 171 16.61 9.93 30.57
CA LYS A 171 17.71 10.62 29.89
C LYS A 171 17.30 10.79 28.44
N ALA A 172 16.83 12.00 28.10
CA ALA A 172 16.49 12.42 26.75
C ALA A 172 17.58 11.98 25.78
N LEU A 173 17.24 11.06 24.88
CA LEU A 173 18.07 10.68 23.76
C LEU A 173 18.21 11.91 22.86
N GLU A 174 19.39 12.51 22.86
CA GLU A 174 19.77 13.52 21.88
C GLU A 174 19.54 12.93 20.48
N ARG A 175 18.54 13.46 19.77
CA ARG A 175 18.33 13.11 18.36
C ARG A 175 19.54 13.61 17.58
N GLU A 176 20.35 12.69 17.07
CA GLU A 176 21.39 13.03 16.10
C GLU A 176 20.74 13.67 14.86
N GLU A 177 21.15 14.89 14.54
CA GLU A 177 20.72 15.62 13.35
C GLU A 177 21.04 14.80 12.09
N THR A 178 20.09 14.71 11.16
CA THR A 178 20.30 13.94 9.94
C THR A 178 21.39 14.58 9.07
N PRO A 179 22.14 13.82 8.24
CA PRO A 179 23.18 14.35 7.36
C PRO A 179 22.68 15.46 6.41
N LYS A 180 21.38 15.50 6.14
CA LYS A 180 20.71 16.49 5.30
C LYS A 180 20.61 17.84 6.01
N GLU A 181 20.17 17.86 7.27
CA GLU A 181 20.05 19.06 8.10
C GLU A 181 21.44 19.69 8.37
N ARG A 182 22.44 18.84 8.61
CA ARG A 182 23.84 19.28 8.80
C ARG A 182 24.43 19.97 7.56
N ARG A 183 24.02 19.53 6.37
CA ARG A 183 24.48 20.08 5.09
C ARG A 183 23.78 21.39 4.75
N GLU A 184 22.49 21.50 5.06
CA GLU A 184 21.72 22.74 4.89
C GLU A 184 22.21 23.85 5.83
N ARG A 185 22.55 23.52 7.09
CA ARG A 185 23.11 24.49 8.04
C ARG A 185 24.47 25.03 7.58
N ARG A 186 25.37 24.15 7.11
CA ARG A 186 26.67 24.57 6.55
C ARG A 186 26.54 25.43 5.30
N ALA A 187 25.55 25.16 4.45
CA ALA A 187 25.30 25.97 3.26
C ALA A 187 24.82 27.40 3.64
N ARG A 188 24.01 27.53 4.69
CA ARG A 188 23.57 28.84 5.21
C ARG A 188 24.72 29.63 5.83
N GLU A 189 25.55 28.98 6.65
CA GLU A 189 26.71 29.62 7.30
C GLU A 189 27.75 30.12 6.27
N GLN A 190 27.94 29.40 5.15
CA GLN A 190 28.84 29.81 4.06
C GLN A 190 28.30 31.00 3.25
N LEU A 191 26.98 31.11 3.11
CA LEU A 191 26.34 32.25 2.44
C LEU A 191 26.43 33.51 3.31
N GLU A 192 26.27 33.38 4.63
CA GLU A 192 26.44 34.52 5.56
C GLU A 192 27.89 35.01 5.62
N THR A 193 28.88 34.11 5.60
CA THR A 193 30.29 34.53 5.60
C THR A 193 30.73 35.17 4.28
N GLN A 194 30.18 34.75 3.14
CA GLN A 194 30.43 35.41 1.86
C GLN A 194 29.74 36.76 1.75
N ALA A 195 28.55 36.93 2.33
CA ALA A 195 27.87 38.22 2.40
C ALA A 195 28.61 39.21 3.33
N ALA A 196 29.17 38.74 4.45
CA ALA A 196 29.92 39.58 5.38
C ALA A 196 31.30 40.03 4.86
N GLN A 197 31.85 39.35 3.85
CA GLN A 197 33.13 39.73 3.22
C GLN A 197 32.95 40.70 2.03
N ALA A 198 31.71 41.10 1.71
CA ALA A 198 31.37 41.86 0.51
C ALA A 198 30.85 43.30 0.76
N GLU A 199 31.10 43.90 1.94
CA GLU A 199 30.88 45.34 2.13
C GLU A 199 32.17 46.18 1.96
N PRO A 200 32.09 47.40 1.39
CA PRO A 200 33.21 48.08 0.73
C PRO A 200 34.06 48.97 1.67
N GLU A 201 35.31 49.20 1.27
CA GLU A 201 36.31 50.04 1.94
C GLU A 201 35.83 51.49 2.22
N PRO A 202 36.30 52.14 3.31
CA PRO A 202 35.91 53.51 3.65
C PRO A 202 36.60 54.55 2.75
N GLU A 203 35.83 55.57 2.32
CA GLU A 203 36.26 56.67 1.45
C GLU A 203 37.43 57.49 2.04
N PRO A 204 38.38 57.99 1.22
CA PRO A 204 39.42 58.91 1.69
C PRO A 204 38.93 60.37 1.70
N GLU A 205 39.20 61.07 2.82
CA GLU A 205 38.91 62.50 3.03
C GLU A 205 39.58 63.43 2.00
N PRO A 206 39.00 64.62 1.70
CA PRO A 206 39.57 65.57 0.76
C PRO A 206 40.57 66.50 1.46
N MET A 207 41.85 66.45 1.07
CA MET A 207 42.80 67.52 1.41
C MET A 207 42.91 68.56 0.28
N LEU A 208 42.51 69.78 0.65
CA LEU A 208 42.76 71.05 -0.02
C LEU A 208 44.26 71.31 -0.23
N ALA A 209 44.64 71.75 -1.43
CA ALA A 209 45.60 72.83 -1.70
C ALA A 209 45.59 73.20 -3.18
#